data_AF-B3F8C9-F1
#
_entry.id   AF-B3F8C9-F1
#
_cell.length_a   1.000
_cell.length_b   1.000
_cell.length_c   1.000
_cell.angle_alpha   90.00
_cell.angle_beta   90.00
_cell.angle_gamma   90.00
#
_symmetry.space_group_name_H-M   'P 1'
#
loop_
_entity.id
_entity.type
_entity.pdbx_description
1 polymer ?
#
loop_
_entity_poly.entity_id
_entity_poly.type
_entity_poly.pdbx_seq_one_letter_code
_entity_poly.pdbx_strand_id
1 'polypeptide(L)'
;FFFLMPLLIGGFGNYFLPFFLCLDDLALPRLNSLSVWVNGPFIFYMELSLYYGSGVGWTFYPPLSSQATSGVGVDYLMFSLHLAGISSLIGSVNFITTIMIRLNSCSSVISWSYFFTSILLLISLPVLAAGITMLLFDRNFGTAFFEPAGGGDPVLFQHLFWFFGHPEVYVLILPGFGIVSRVCMTLSNSSSLFGCCGLVCAMGSI
;
A
#
# COMPACT_ATOMS: atom_id res chain seq x y z
N PHE A 1 1.10 2.76 6.19
CA PHE A 1 1.68 3.82 5.33
C PHE A 1 3.10 4.23 5.68
N PHE A 2 3.40 4.85 6.83
CA PHE A 2 4.67 5.57 6.99
C PHE A 2 5.85 4.78 7.57
N PHE A 3 5.62 3.56 8.06
CA PHE A 3 6.67 2.71 8.62
C PHE A 3 6.71 1.34 7.93
N LEU A 4 5.69 0.51 8.15
CA LEU A 4 5.69 -0.87 7.65
C LEU A 4 5.77 -0.95 6.12
N MET A 5 5.11 -0.07 5.38
CA MET A 5 5.16 -0.10 3.91
C MET A 5 6.56 0.27 3.37
N PRO A 6 7.17 1.41 3.76
CA PRO A 6 8.54 1.71 3.41
C PRO A 6 9.54 0.64 3.83
N LEU A 7 9.32 -0.03 4.96
CA LEU A 7 10.25 -1.06 5.46
C LEU A 7 10.09 -2.40 4.71
N LEU A 8 8.89 -2.99 4.73
CA LEU A 8 8.63 -4.35 4.24
C LEU A 8 8.57 -4.40 2.70
N ILE A 9 7.94 -3.41 2.09
CA ILE A 9 7.75 -3.36 0.63
C ILE A 9 8.86 -2.55 -0.01
N GLY A 10 9.10 -1.34 0.50
CA GLY A 10 10.18 -0.49 0.03
C GLY A 10 11.56 -1.11 0.27
N GLY A 11 11.99 -1.22 1.52
CA GLY A 11 13.34 -1.65 1.88
C GLY A 11 13.60 -3.10 1.50
N PHE A 12 12.87 -4.03 2.12
CA PHE A 12 13.09 -5.46 1.89
C PHE A 12 12.73 -5.89 0.47
N GLY A 13 11.62 -5.40 -0.09
CA GLY A 13 11.24 -5.74 -1.46
C GLY A 13 12.29 -5.31 -2.47
N ASN A 14 12.70 -4.03 -2.44
CA ASN A 14 13.70 -3.53 -3.41
C ASN A 14 15.06 -4.21 -3.26
N TYR A 15 15.46 -4.51 -2.03
CA TYR A 15 16.74 -5.16 -1.78
C TYR A 15 16.71 -6.64 -2.18
N PHE A 16 15.71 -7.40 -1.74
CA PHE A 16 15.73 -8.85 -1.87
C PHE A 16 15.16 -9.41 -3.18
N LEU A 17 14.22 -8.71 -3.84
CA LEU A 17 13.61 -9.23 -5.07
C LEU A 17 14.62 -9.54 -6.17
N PRO A 18 15.58 -8.66 -6.51
CA PRO A 18 16.59 -8.97 -7.52
C PRO A 18 17.39 -10.23 -7.17
N PHE A 19 17.80 -10.36 -5.90
CA PHE A 19 18.56 -11.54 -5.44
C PHE A 19 17.77 -12.84 -5.57
N PHE A 20 16.50 -12.85 -5.18
CA PHE A 20 15.67 -14.06 -5.26
C PHE A 20 15.29 -14.44 -6.69
N LEU A 21 15.30 -13.48 -7.62
CA LEU A 21 15.02 -13.71 -9.04
C LEU A 21 16.29 -13.90 -9.88
N CYS A 22 17.48 -13.81 -9.26
CA CYS A 22 18.78 -13.84 -9.94
C CYS A 22 18.87 -12.78 -11.05
N LEU A 23 18.48 -11.55 -10.72
CA LEU A 23 18.57 -10.36 -11.57
C LEU A 23 19.59 -9.38 -10.98
N ASP A 24 20.25 -8.62 -11.84
CA ASP A 24 21.22 -7.59 -11.42
C ASP A 24 20.53 -6.37 -10.81
N ASP A 25 19.33 -6.03 -11.29
CA ASP A 25 18.50 -4.92 -10.82
C ASP A 25 17.00 -5.21 -11.10
N LEU A 26 16.12 -4.35 -10.58
CA LEU A 26 14.70 -4.33 -10.92
C LEU A 26 14.49 -3.89 -12.38
N ALA A 27 13.34 -4.25 -12.96
CA ALA A 27 13.03 -3.98 -14.35
C ALA A 27 12.89 -2.48 -14.69
N LEU A 28 12.43 -1.66 -13.74
CA LEU A 28 12.22 -0.22 -13.91
C LEU A 28 13.01 0.60 -12.85
N PRO A 29 14.35 0.68 -12.94
CA PRO A 29 15.18 1.29 -11.88
C PRO A 29 14.89 2.78 -11.64
N ARG A 30 14.60 3.54 -12.71
CA ARG A 30 14.27 4.97 -12.59
C ARG A 30 12.92 5.19 -11.93
N LEU A 31 11.97 4.31 -12.23
CA LEU A 31 10.64 4.31 -11.63
C LEU A 31 10.73 3.95 -10.14
N ASN A 32 11.65 3.05 -9.80
CA ASN A 32 11.98 2.76 -8.41
C ASN A 32 12.63 3.93 -7.67
N SER A 33 13.57 4.63 -8.31
CA SER A 33 14.16 5.84 -7.73
C SER A 33 13.08 6.88 -7.45
N LEU A 34 12.15 7.07 -8.38
CA LEU A 34 11.01 7.98 -8.20
C LEU A 34 10.13 7.58 -7.00
N SER A 35 9.84 6.29 -6.78
CA SER A 35 9.04 5.86 -5.63
C SER A 35 9.70 6.25 -4.31
N VAL A 36 11.02 6.14 -4.20
CA VAL A 36 11.77 6.57 -3.01
C VAL A 36 11.78 8.09 -2.86
N TRP A 37 11.96 8.85 -3.94
CA TRP A 37 12.01 10.31 -3.87
C TRP A 37 10.68 10.93 -3.44
N VAL A 38 9.55 10.30 -3.76
CA VAL A 38 8.22 10.72 -3.27
C VAL A 38 8.09 10.60 -1.74
N ASN A 39 8.97 9.84 -1.08
CA ASN A 39 8.95 9.71 0.39
C ASN A 39 9.23 11.02 1.12
N GLY A 40 10.14 11.85 0.59
CA GLY A 40 10.43 13.15 1.19
C GLY A 40 9.18 14.04 1.27
N PRO A 41 8.51 14.32 0.14
CA PRO A 41 7.26 15.07 0.11
C PRO A 41 6.16 14.51 0.99
N PHE A 42 5.91 13.18 1.01
CA PHE A 42 4.83 12.67 1.86
C PHE A 42 5.12 12.83 3.36
N ILE A 43 6.39 12.66 3.78
CA ILE A 43 6.79 12.87 5.18
C ILE A 43 6.59 14.33 5.55
N PHE A 44 6.99 15.26 4.67
CA PHE A 44 6.78 16.69 4.89
C PHE A 44 5.30 17.04 5.13
N TYR A 45 4.38 16.53 4.29
CA TYR A 45 2.96 16.74 4.50
C TYR A 45 2.42 16.03 5.75
N MET A 46 2.98 14.88 6.13
CA MET A 46 2.62 14.20 7.37
C MET A 46 3.01 15.06 8.59
N GLU A 47 4.21 15.62 8.61
CA GLU A 47 4.67 16.51 9.69
C GLU A 47 3.80 17.77 9.80
N LEU A 48 3.41 18.36 8.67
CA LEU A 48 2.44 19.47 8.66
C LEU A 48 1.10 19.05 9.26
N SER A 49 0.60 17.86 8.90
CA SER A 49 -0.63 17.32 9.48
C SER A 49 -0.53 17.13 11.00
N LEU A 50 0.61 16.64 11.49
CA LEU A 50 0.87 16.48 12.93
C LEU A 50 0.93 17.84 13.64
N TYR A 51 1.55 18.85 13.01
CA TYR A 51 1.65 20.20 13.57
C TYR A 51 0.28 20.90 13.69
N TYR A 52 -0.56 20.81 12.65
CA TYR A 52 -1.89 21.44 12.64
C TYR A 52 -2.98 20.58 13.30
N GLY A 53 -2.74 19.29 13.48
CA GLY A 53 -3.67 18.33 14.07
C GLY A 53 -4.80 17.93 13.10
N SER A 54 -4.92 16.64 12.80
CA SER A 54 -6.06 16.10 12.05
C SER A 54 -7.23 15.73 12.95
N GLY A 55 -7.02 14.94 14.02
CA GLY A 55 -8.02 14.66 15.06
C GLY A 55 -9.21 13.80 14.64
N VAL A 56 -9.19 13.21 13.44
CA VAL A 56 -10.33 12.50 12.82
C VAL A 56 -10.19 10.98 12.81
N GLY A 57 -9.18 10.45 13.50
CA GLY A 57 -8.81 9.03 13.46
C GLY A 57 -8.14 8.61 12.14
N TRP A 58 -7.64 7.37 12.08
CA TRP A 58 -6.96 6.83 10.88
C TRP A 58 -7.91 6.50 9.73
N THR A 59 -9.22 6.46 10.00
CA THR A 59 -10.26 6.17 9.00
C THR A 59 -10.89 7.42 8.41
N PHE A 60 -10.65 8.63 8.95
CA PHE A 60 -11.11 9.89 8.34
C PHE A 60 -12.62 9.98 8.07
N TYR A 61 -13.47 9.37 8.90
CA TYR A 61 -14.90 9.31 8.59
C TYR A 61 -15.58 10.68 8.55
N PRO A 62 -16.29 11.03 7.46
CA PRO A 62 -17.25 12.13 7.48
C PRO A 62 -18.44 11.77 8.39
N PRO A 63 -19.10 12.75 9.04
CA PRO A 63 -18.86 14.19 8.93
C PRO A 63 -17.70 14.70 9.80
N LEU A 64 -17.07 13.87 10.65
CA LEU A 64 -16.00 14.33 11.55
C LEU A 64 -14.78 14.90 10.78
N SER A 65 -14.49 14.35 9.61
CA SER A 65 -13.46 14.84 8.69
C SER A 65 -13.92 15.96 7.75
N SER A 66 -15.13 16.50 7.90
CA SER A 66 -15.58 17.68 7.15
C SER A 66 -14.88 18.96 7.63
N GLN A 67 -14.93 20.01 6.81
CA GLN A 67 -14.33 21.31 7.14
C GLN A 67 -15.02 21.98 8.33
N ALA A 68 -16.30 21.67 8.59
CA ALA A 68 -17.06 22.25 9.70
C ALA A 68 -16.56 21.78 11.08
N THR A 69 -15.96 20.58 11.14
CA THR A 69 -15.54 19.93 12.38
C THR A 69 -14.03 19.81 12.55
N SER A 70 -13.26 19.96 11.47
CA SER A 70 -11.81 19.72 11.47
C SER A 70 -11.03 20.75 10.64
N GLY A 71 -9.78 21.03 11.05
CA GLY A 71 -8.93 22.04 10.42
C GLY A 71 -8.12 21.53 9.22
N VAL A 72 -7.22 22.39 8.73
CA VAL A 72 -6.34 22.13 7.56
C VAL A 72 -5.39 20.94 7.74
N GLY A 73 -5.17 20.47 8.98
CA GLY A 73 -4.36 19.29 9.26
C GLY A 73 -4.88 18.02 8.58
N VAL A 74 -6.19 17.92 8.34
CA VAL A 74 -6.80 16.79 7.59
C VAL A 74 -6.44 16.87 6.10
N ASP A 75 -6.38 18.07 5.51
CA ASP A 75 -5.99 18.25 4.11
C ASP A 75 -4.54 17.81 3.89
N TYR A 76 -3.63 18.23 4.77
CA TYR A 76 -2.23 17.79 4.72
C TYR A 76 -2.09 16.27 4.89
N LEU A 77 -2.90 15.64 5.74
CA LEU A 77 -2.91 14.19 5.89
C LEU A 77 -3.35 13.49 4.61
N MET A 78 -4.41 13.98 3.97
CA MET A 78 -4.88 13.42 2.71
C MET A 78 -3.83 13.60 1.61
N PHE A 79 -3.18 14.76 1.48
CA PHE A 79 -2.07 14.94 0.54
C PHE A 79 -0.88 14.01 0.82
N SER A 80 -0.53 13.80 2.09
CA SER A 80 0.49 12.82 2.48
C SER A 80 0.12 11.40 2.03
N LEU A 81 -1.13 10.98 2.25
CA LEU A 81 -1.61 9.66 1.84
C LEU A 81 -1.66 9.48 0.31
N HIS A 82 -2.00 10.53 -0.45
CA HIS A 82 -1.91 10.48 -1.92
C HIS A 82 -0.49 10.20 -2.38
N LEU A 83 0.49 10.91 -1.83
CA LEU A 83 1.89 10.75 -2.21
C LEU A 83 2.44 9.38 -1.77
N ALA A 84 2.09 8.92 -0.56
CA ALA A 84 2.44 7.57 -0.11
C ALA A 84 1.80 6.48 -1.01
N GLY A 85 0.56 6.71 -1.45
CA GLY A 85 -0.14 5.85 -2.41
C GLY A 85 0.55 5.83 -3.78
N ILE A 86 0.95 6.98 -4.31
CA ILE A 86 1.70 7.09 -5.57
C ILE A 86 3.03 6.34 -5.50
N SER A 87 3.81 6.53 -4.42
CA SER A 87 5.06 5.79 -4.20
C SER A 87 4.84 4.27 -4.24
N SER A 88 3.81 3.79 -3.55
CA SER A 88 3.47 2.36 -3.46
C SER A 88 2.94 1.79 -4.78
N LEU A 89 2.11 2.54 -5.51
CA LEU A 89 1.62 2.17 -6.84
C LEU A 89 2.77 2.01 -7.84
N ILE A 90 3.65 3.00 -7.88
CA ILE A 90 4.85 3.00 -8.73
C ILE A 90 5.74 1.79 -8.39
N GLY A 91 6.00 1.55 -7.10
CA GLY A 91 6.75 0.38 -6.63
C GLY A 91 6.08 -0.95 -7.05
N SER A 92 4.75 -1.05 -6.92
CA SER A 92 4.00 -2.25 -7.27
C SER A 92 4.11 -2.60 -8.76
N VAL A 93 4.05 -1.61 -9.66
CA VAL A 93 4.22 -1.82 -11.10
C VAL A 93 5.64 -2.32 -11.40
N ASN A 94 6.65 -1.75 -10.74
CA ASN A 94 8.02 -2.21 -10.89
C ASN A 94 8.21 -3.66 -10.39
N PHE A 95 7.63 -4.02 -9.24
CA PHE A 95 7.71 -5.38 -8.72
C PHE A 95 6.99 -6.39 -9.61
N ILE A 96 5.78 -6.08 -10.09
CA ILE A 96 5.05 -6.95 -11.02
C ILE A 96 5.89 -7.17 -12.28
N THR A 97 6.38 -6.11 -12.91
CA THR A 97 7.18 -6.23 -14.13
C THR A 97 8.47 -7.02 -13.90
N THR A 98 9.18 -6.76 -12.79
CA THR A 98 10.41 -7.48 -12.44
C THR A 98 10.16 -8.97 -12.20
N ILE A 99 9.15 -9.30 -11.39
CA ILE A 99 8.84 -10.69 -11.03
C ILE A 99 8.46 -11.48 -12.28
N MET A 100 7.62 -10.91 -13.15
CA MET A 100 7.14 -11.58 -14.37
C MET A 100 8.25 -11.96 -15.36
N ILE A 101 9.44 -11.35 -15.30
CA ILE A 101 10.58 -11.72 -16.16
C ILE A 101 11.08 -13.14 -15.85
N ARG A 102 11.04 -13.55 -14.58
CA ARG A 102 11.62 -14.82 -14.09
C ARG A 102 10.64 -15.70 -13.33
N LEU A 103 9.36 -15.32 -13.26
CA LEU A 103 8.35 -16.04 -12.50
C LEU A 103 8.10 -17.42 -13.11
N ASN A 104 8.43 -18.46 -12.35
CA ASN A 104 8.16 -19.85 -12.67
C ASN A 104 7.50 -20.54 -11.46
N SER A 105 6.93 -21.73 -11.68
CA SER A 105 6.35 -22.54 -10.59
C SER A 105 7.35 -22.89 -9.48
N CYS A 106 8.65 -22.94 -9.81
CA CYS A 106 9.74 -23.20 -8.86
C CYS A 106 10.29 -21.92 -8.19
N SER A 107 9.73 -20.75 -8.47
CA SER A 107 10.18 -19.50 -7.85
C SER A 107 9.96 -19.52 -6.33
N SER A 108 10.81 -18.82 -5.60
CA SER A 108 10.74 -18.77 -4.15
C SER A 108 9.39 -18.24 -3.65
N VAL A 109 8.90 -18.79 -2.54
CA VAL A 109 7.62 -18.36 -1.92
C VAL A 109 7.62 -16.87 -1.58
N ILE A 110 8.78 -16.30 -1.24
CA ILE A 110 8.90 -14.86 -0.99
C ILE A 110 8.68 -14.04 -2.27
N SER A 111 9.15 -14.48 -3.45
CA SER A 111 8.84 -13.83 -4.73
C SER A 111 7.34 -13.84 -5.02
N TRP A 112 6.66 -14.96 -4.75
CA TRP A 112 5.19 -15.05 -4.87
C TRP A 112 4.46 -14.12 -3.90
N SER A 113 4.94 -14.01 -2.65
CA SER A 113 4.34 -13.09 -1.68
C SER A 113 4.41 -11.63 -2.14
N TYR A 114 5.54 -11.18 -2.68
CA TYR A 114 5.69 -9.82 -3.22
C TYR A 114 4.86 -9.63 -4.49
N PHE A 115 4.66 -10.67 -5.31
CA PHE A 115 3.80 -10.63 -6.49
C PHE A 115 2.33 -10.36 -6.10
N PHE A 116 1.76 -11.16 -5.19
CA PHE A 116 0.38 -10.97 -4.72
C PHE A 116 0.20 -9.64 -4.00
N THR A 117 1.16 -9.26 -3.14
CA THR A 117 1.19 -7.96 -2.46
C THR A 117 1.11 -6.81 -3.47
N SER A 118 1.87 -6.89 -4.56
CA SER A 118 1.90 -5.83 -5.59
C SER A 118 0.60 -5.76 -6.38
N ILE A 119 -0.04 -6.91 -6.67
CA ILE A 119 -1.36 -6.95 -7.32
C ILE A 119 -2.42 -6.29 -6.43
N LEU A 120 -2.45 -6.64 -5.14
CA LEU A 120 -3.40 -6.07 -4.19
C LEU A 120 -3.24 -4.55 -4.10
N LEU A 121 -2.00 -4.05 -3.98
CA LEU A 121 -1.71 -2.61 -3.97
C LEU A 121 -2.19 -1.90 -5.25
N LEU A 122 -1.95 -2.50 -6.42
CA LEU A 122 -2.34 -1.93 -7.71
C LEU A 122 -3.86 -1.76 -7.82
N ILE A 123 -4.64 -2.69 -7.25
CA ILE A 123 -6.10 -2.68 -7.32
C ILE A 123 -6.72 -1.84 -6.20
N SER A 124 -6.17 -1.87 -4.98
CA SER A 124 -6.78 -1.28 -3.80
C SER A 124 -6.50 0.21 -3.63
N LEU A 125 -5.26 0.67 -3.93
CA LEU A 125 -4.86 2.06 -3.71
C LEU A 125 -5.63 3.09 -4.55
N PRO A 126 -6.01 2.82 -5.81
CA PRO A 126 -6.83 3.77 -6.58
C PRO A 126 -8.18 4.06 -5.92
N VAL A 127 -8.77 3.08 -5.22
CA VAL A 127 -10.06 3.26 -4.53
C VAL A 127 -9.90 4.14 -3.29
N LEU A 128 -8.82 3.96 -2.52
CA LEU A 128 -8.50 4.89 -1.44
C LEU A 128 -8.32 6.30 -1.98
N ALA A 129 -7.49 6.48 -3.01
CA ALA A 129 -7.22 7.77 -3.63
C ALA A 129 -8.51 8.45 -4.11
N ALA A 130 -9.43 7.70 -4.73
CA ALA A 130 -10.75 8.22 -5.10
C ALA A 130 -11.57 8.67 -3.86
N GLY A 131 -11.60 7.87 -2.80
CA GLY A 131 -12.30 8.24 -1.55
C GLY A 131 -11.77 9.53 -0.92
N ILE A 132 -10.45 9.64 -0.76
CA ILE A 132 -9.84 10.83 -0.13
C ILE A 132 -9.81 12.06 -1.05
N THR A 133 -9.79 11.89 -2.39
CA THR A 133 -10.01 13.02 -3.32
C THR A 133 -11.44 13.53 -3.23
N MET A 134 -12.46 12.67 -3.23
CA MET A 134 -13.85 13.09 -3.03
C MET A 134 -14.03 13.85 -1.72
N LEU A 135 -13.38 13.39 -0.63
CA LEU A 135 -13.45 14.06 0.66
C LEU A 135 -12.74 15.43 0.65
N LEU A 136 -11.59 15.55 -0.04
CA LEU A 136 -10.94 16.86 -0.27
C LEU A 136 -11.86 17.82 -1.03
N PHE A 137 -12.63 17.31 -2.01
CA PHE A 137 -13.59 18.09 -2.76
C PHE A 137 -14.77 18.56 -1.90
N ASP A 138 -15.31 17.69 -1.04
CA ASP A 138 -16.37 18.07 -0.10
C ASP A 138 -15.88 19.15 0.89
N ARG A 139 -14.62 19.06 1.33
CA ARG A 139 -14.03 20.03 2.25
C ARG A 139 -13.73 21.40 1.62
N ASN A 140 -13.23 21.43 0.39
CA ASN A 140 -12.59 22.63 -0.17
C ASN A 140 -13.29 23.21 -1.42
N PHE A 141 -14.10 22.42 -2.11
CA PHE A 141 -14.70 22.80 -3.40
C PHE A 141 -16.23 22.79 -3.38
N GLY A 142 -16.85 22.55 -2.22
CA GLY A 142 -18.30 22.65 -2.04
C GLY A 142 -19.09 21.54 -2.73
N THR A 143 -18.47 20.38 -2.99
CA THR A 143 -19.20 19.17 -3.40
C THR A 143 -19.89 18.53 -2.20
N ALA A 144 -20.77 17.56 -2.45
CA ALA A 144 -21.50 16.84 -1.42
C ALA A 144 -21.55 15.34 -1.71
N PHE A 145 -20.39 14.69 -1.86
CA PHE A 145 -20.30 13.23 -2.02
C PHE A 145 -20.74 12.50 -0.74
N PHE A 146 -20.32 13.00 0.42
CA PHE A 146 -20.53 12.38 1.73
C PHE A 146 -21.37 13.23 2.69
N GLU A 147 -21.74 14.45 2.31
CA GLU A 147 -22.52 15.38 3.14
C GLU A 147 -24.04 15.13 2.99
N PRO A 148 -24.76 14.65 4.03
CA PRO A 148 -26.19 14.37 3.94
C PRO A 148 -27.04 15.57 3.58
N ALA A 149 -26.65 16.78 4.01
CA ALA A 149 -27.39 18.01 3.68
C ALA A 149 -27.41 18.32 2.18
N GLY A 150 -26.40 17.86 1.43
CA GLY A 150 -26.32 17.97 -0.03
C GLY A 150 -26.76 16.71 -0.77
N GLY A 151 -27.31 15.71 -0.08
CA GLY A 151 -27.74 14.42 -0.65
C GLY A 151 -26.65 13.35 -0.73
N GLY A 152 -25.47 13.60 -0.17
CA GLY A 152 -24.38 12.63 -0.05
C GLY A 152 -24.62 11.59 1.05
N ASP A 153 -23.77 10.56 1.10
CA ASP A 153 -23.86 9.49 2.10
C ASP A 153 -22.49 9.20 2.76
N PRO A 154 -22.32 9.47 4.07
CA PRO A 154 -21.11 9.11 4.81
C PRO A 154 -20.76 7.61 4.76
N VAL A 155 -21.76 6.73 4.58
CA VAL A 155 -21.54 5.27 4.50
C VAL A 155 -20.82 4.90 3.20
N LEU A 156 -21.01 5.66 2.12
CA LEU A 156 -20.25 5.48 0.88
C LEU A 156 -18.74 5.61 1.14
N PHE A 157 -18.33 6.59 1.94
CA PHE A 157 -16.92 6.74 2.31
C PHE A 157 -16.39 5.50 3.04
N GLN A 158 -17.18 4.92 3.95
CA GLN A 158 -16.79 3.70 4.67
C GLN A 158 -16.61 2.52 3.70
N HIS A 159 -17.48 2.36 2.71
CA HIS A 159 -17.33 1.32 1.70
C HIS A 159 -16.06 1.49 0.88
N LEU A 160 -15.77 2.72 0.41
CA LEU A 160 -14.54 3.00 -0.34
C LEU A 160 -13.28 2.77 0.52
N PHE A 161 -13.32 3.23 1.77
CA PHE A 161 -12.21 3.08 2.69
C PHE A 161 -11.94 1.61 2.99
N TRP A 162 -12.97 0.80 3.29
CA TRP A 162 -12.78 -0.62 3.64
C TRP A 162 -12.57 -1.54 2.46
N PHE A 163 -13.01 -1.15 1.25
CA PHE A 163 -12.60 -1.81 0.01
C PHE A 163 -11.08 -1.77 -0.13
N PHE A 164 -10.45 -0.67 0.27
CA PHE A 164 -8.99 -0.58 0.36
C PHE A 164 -8.42 -1.19 1.64
N GLY A 165 -9.03 -0.89 2.79
CA GLY A 165 -8.45 -1.12 4.11
C GLY A 165 -8.26 -2.59 4.46
N HIS A 166 -9.14 -3.47 3.98
CA HIS A 166 -8.98 -4.90 4.21
C HIS A 166 -7.87 -5.53 3.34
N PRO A 167 -7.79 -5.24 2.02
CA PRO A 167 -6.59 -5.58 1.24
C PRO A 167 -5.29 -5.04 1.83
N GLU A 168 -5.28 -3.81 2.36
CA GLU A 168 -4.08 -3.20 2.95
C GLU A 168 -3.51 -4.02 4.12
N VAL A 169 -4.36 -4.58 5.00
CA VAL A 169 -3.87 -5.43 6.09
C VAL A 169 -3.30 -6.75 5.57
N TYR A 170 -3.77 -7.26 4.44
CA TYR A 170 -3.16 -8.43 3.80
C TYR A 170 -1.82 -8.10 3.13
N VAL A 171 -1.73 -6.94 2.48
CA VAL A 171 -0.48 -6.42 1.93
C VAL A 171 0.61 -6.33 3.01
N LEU A 172 0.25 -6.01 4.26
CA LEU A 172 1.20 -5.97 5.37
C LEU A 172 1.69 -7.35 5.83
N ILE A 173 0.86 -8.40 5.72
CA ILE A 173 1.20 -9.73 6.25
C ILE A 173 1.80 -10.68 5.21
N LEU A 174 1.44 -10.54 3.93
CA LEU A 174 1.89 -11.44 2.86
C LEU A 174 3.43 -11.50 2.75
N PRO A 175 4.19 -10.39 2.73
CA PRO A 175 5.65 -10.45 2.76
C PRO A 175 6.17 -11.13 4.03
N GLY A 176 5.47 -10.97 5.15
CA GLY A 176 5.76 -11.67 6.40
C GLY A 176 5.69 -13.19 6.25
N PHE A 177 4.66 -13.72 5.58
CA PHE A 177 4.58 -15.16 5.27
C PHE A 177 5.76 -15.62 4.40
N GLY A 178 6.12 -14.83 3.39
CA GLY A 178 7.30 -15.08 2.56
C GLY A 178 8.59 -15.15 3.37
N ILE A 179 8.85 -14.15 4.22
CA ILE A 179 10.05 -14.07 5.07
C ILE A 179 10.11 -15.24 6.06
N VAL A 180 9.03 -15.50 6.79
CA VAL A 180 8.97 -16.59 7.77
C VAL A 180 9.21 -17.94 7.10
N SER A 181 8.60 -18.18 5.93
CA SER A 181 8.82 -19.42 5.19
C SER A 181 10.31 -19.63 4.86
N ARG A 182 11.01 -18.57 4.41
CA ARG A 182 12.43 -18.63 4.09
C ARG A 182 13.29 -18.88 5.33
N VAL A 183 12.98 -18.22 6.45
CA VAL A 183 13.69 -18.40 7.72
C VAL A 183 13.54 -19.84 8.21
N CYS A 184 12.32 -20.38 8.24
CA CYS A 184 12.07 -21.76 8.65
C CYS A 184 12.80 -22.77 7.76
N MET A 185 12.79 -22.58 6.44
CA MET A 185 13.51 -23.43 5.50
C MET A 185 15.03 -23.44 5.78
N THR A 186 15.58 -22.26 6.05
CA THR A 186 17.03 -22.10 6.31
C THR A 186 17.41 -22.71 7.66
N LEU A 187 16.63 -22.46 8.72
CA LEU A 187 16.90 -23.01 10.06
C LEU A 187 16.72 -24.53 10.14
N SER A 188 15.84 -25.10 9.32
CA SER A 188 15.65 -26.55 9.24
C SER A 188 16.66 -27.27 8.34
N ASN A 189 17.57 -26.53 7.68
CA ASN A 189 18.49 -27.06 6.66
C ASN A 189 17.77 -27.89 5.58
N SER A 190 16.51 -27.52 5.27
CA SER A 190 15.73 -28.20 4.23
C SER A 190 16.09 -27.63 2.86
N SER A 191 16.17 -28.52 1.87
CA SER A 191 16.42 -28.14 0.47
C SER A 191 15.20 -27.49 -0.20
N SER A 192 14.01 -27.68 0.35
CA SER A 192 12.75 -27.12 -0.16
C SER A 192 11.72 -26.94 0.96
N LEU A 193 10.77 -26.03 0.71
CA LEU A 193 9.60 -25.84 1.57
C LEU A 193 8.60 -26.99 1.37
N PHE A 194 8.11 -27.55 2.47
CA PHE A 194 7.00 -28.49 2.43
C PHE A 194 5.75 -27.83 1.85
N GLY A 195 5.17 -28.43 0.81
CA GLY A 195 3.94 -27.94 0.21
C GLY A 195 4.05 -26.55 -0.46
N CYS A 196 5.17 -26.25 -1.13
CA CYS A 196 5.39 -24.95 -1.81
C CYS A 196 4.19 -24.51 -2.68
N CYS A 197 3.67 -25.39 -3.55
CA CYS A 197 2.49 -25.07 -4.36
C CYS A 197 1.25 -24.77 -3.50
N GLY A 198 1.05 -25.52 -2.41
CA GLY A 198 -0.06 -25.28 -1.47
C GLY A 198 0.05 -23.92 -0.78
N LEU A 199 1.26 -23.51 -0.38
CA LEU A 199 1.51 -22.19 0.19
C LEU A 199 1.24 -21.08 -0.83
N VAL A 200 1.72 -21.23 -2.07
CA VAL A 200 1.48 -20.25 -3.14
C VAL A 200 -0.02 -20.14 -3.46
N CYS A 201 -0.73 -21.27 -3.58
CA CYS A 201 -2.17 -21.27 -3.81
C CYS A 201 -2.94 -20.66 -2.63
N ALA A 202 -2.54 -20.95 -1.38
CA ALA A 202 -3.14 -20.33 -0.20
C ALA A 202 -2.95 -18.81 -0.22
N MET A 203 -1.74 -18.32 -0.51
CA MET A 203 -1.49 -16.89 -0.68
C MET A 203 -2.27 -16.27 -1.83
N GLY A 204 -2.44 -16.97 -2.95
CA GLY A 204 -3.24 -16.50 -4.07
C GLY A 204 -4.75 -16.50 -3.82
N SER A 205 -5.22 -17.19 -2.77
CA SER A 205 -6.63 -17.19 -2.36
C SER A 205 -7.00 -16.09 -1.37
N ILE A 206 -5.99 -15.39 -0.82
CA ILE A 206 -6.12 -14.23 0.08
C ILE A 206 -6.30 -12.98 -0.77
#